data_AF-A0A8D0S907-F1
#
_entry.id   AF-A0A8D0S907-F1
#
_cell.length_a   1.000
_cell.length_b   1.000
_cell.length_c   1.000
_cell.angle_alpha   90.00
_cell.angle_beta   90.00
_cell.angle_gamma   90.00
#
_symmetry.space_group_name_H-M   'P 1'
#
loop_
_entity.id
_entity.type
_entity.pdbx_description
1 polymer ?
#
loop_
_entity_poly.entity_id
_entity_poly.type
_entity_poly.pdbx_seq_one_letter_code
_entity_poly.pdbx_strand_id
1 'polypeptide(L)'
;MFLLTPVLVAVVCILTVWIFKNADGATKRREEEPRARAEARPWVDEDLKDSTDVLQVEEDADEWQESEEEVEHVPFSHTRYPEKEMVRRSQEFYELLNKRRSVRFISNERVPMEVIDNVIKAAGTAPSGAHTEPWTFVVVKDPDMKHRIREIIEEEEEINYLKRMGPRWVTDLKKLRTNWIKEYLDTAPVLILIFKQVHGFAANGKKKIHYYNEISVSIACGILLAALQNAGLVTVTTTPLNCGPRLRVLLDRPANEKLLMLLPVGYPSKEATVPDLPRKPLDQIMVTV
;
A
#
# COMPACT_ATOMS: atom_id res chain seq x y z
N MET A 1 32.20 -56.35 -48.12
CA MET A 1 32.55 -55.09 -48.80
C MET A 1 31.34 -54.65 -49.62
N PHE A 2 30.37 -53.96 -49.00
CA PHE A 2 29.19 -53.46 -49.71
C PHE A 2 29.58 -52.14 -50.38
N LEU A 3 29.72 -52.14 -51.71
CA LEU A 3 29.91 -50.92 -52.48
C LEU A 3 28.59 -50.14 -52.45
N LEU A 4 28.60 -49.01 -51.74
CA LEU A 4 27.60 -47.96 -51.84
C LEU A 4 27.58 -47.46 -53.29
N THR A 5 26.46 -47.66 -53.98
CA THR A 5 26.30 -47.19 -55.35
C THR A 5 26.30 -45.65 -55.38
N PRO A 6 26.76 -45.01 -56.47
CA PRO A 6 26.78 -43.54 -56.60
C PRO A 6 25.41 -42.90 -56.36
N VAL A 7 24.33 -43.65 -56.66
CA VAL A 7 22.95 -43.24 -56.44
C VAL A 7 22.61 -43.16 -54.95
N LEU A 8 23.09 -44.09 -54.12
CA LEU A 8 22.82 -44.06 -52.68
C LEU A 8 23.56 -42.91 -51.98
N VAL A 9 24.78 -42.60 -52.44
CA VAL A 9 25.55 -41.43 -51.95
C VAL A 9 24.85 -40.14 -52.33
N ALA A 10 24.33 -40.02 -53.55
CA ALA A 10 23.58 -38.84 -53.98
C ALA A 10 22.28 -38.64 -53.16
N VAL A 11 21.56 -39.73 -52.86
CA VAL A 11 20.34 -39.66 -52.04
C VAL A 11 20.65 -39.26 -50.60
N VAL A 12 21.72 -39.78 -50.00
CA VAL A 12 22.17 -39.38 -48.66
C VAL A 12 22.62 -37.92 -48.65
N CYS A 13 23.36 -37.45 -49.65
CA CYS A 13 23.75 -36.04 -49.76
C CYS A 13 22.53 -35.12 -49.88
N ILE A 14 21.54 -35.47 -50.71
CA ILE A 14 20.30 -34.67 -50.86
C ILE A 14 19.50 -34.65 -49.55
N LEU A 15 19.39 -35.79 -48.85
CA LEU A 15 18.71 -35.86 -47.55
C LEU A 15 19.45 -35.04 -46.48
N THR A 16 20.78 -35.08 -46.43
CA THR A 16 21.56 -34.26 -45.49
C THR A 16 21.43 -32.77 -45.79
N VAL A 17 21.44 -32.37 -47.06
CA VAL A 17 21.23 -30.96 -47.46
C VAL A 17 19.81 -30.51 -47.15
N TRP A 18 18.80 -31.36 -47.33
CA TRP A 18 17.40 -31.04 -47.00
C TRP A 18 17.17 -30.93 -45.49
N ILE A 19 17.80 -31.81 -44.69
CA ILE A 19 17.76 -31.74 -43.23
C ILE A 19 18.46 -30.47 -42.73
N PHE A 20 19.63 -30.11 -43.27
CA PHE A 20 20.32 -28.86 -42.91
C PHE A 20 19.52 -27.62 -43.36
N LYS A 21 18.93 -27.61 -44.55
CA LYS A 21 18.08 -26.50 -45.02
C LYS A 21 16.82 -26.30 -44.18
N ASN A 22 16.25 -27.38 -43.64
CA ASN A 22 15.07 -27.31 -42.77
C ASN A 22 15.43 -27.07 -41.29
N ALA A 23 16.65 -27.39 -40.86
CA ALA A 23 17.15 -27.07 -39.52
C ALA A 23 17.46 -25.56 -39.36
N ASP A 24 17.81 -24.87 -40.45
CA ASP A 24 18.05 -23.41 -40.45
C ASP A 24 16.77 -22.57 -40.43
N GLY A 25 15.58 -23.19 -40.45
CA GLY A 25 14.27 -22.52 -40.38
C GLY A 25 13.82 -22.11 -38.97
N ALA A 26 14.57 -22.45 -37.92
CA ALA A 26 14.16 -22.27 -36.53
C ALA A 26 15.12 -21.41 -35.70
N THR A 27 15.66 -20.33 -36.28
CA THR A 27 16.24 -19.24 -35.46
C THR A 27 15.95 -17.88 -36.08
N LYS A 28 14.67 -17.50 -36.13
CA LYS A 28 14.33 -16.08 -36.11
C LYS A 28 14.75 -15.56 -34.74
N ARG A 29 15.92 -14.94 -34.64
CA ARG A 29 16.15 -13.90 -33.63
C ARG A 29 14.98 -12.94 -33.78
N ARG A 30 14.06 -12.94 -32.82
CA ARG A 30 13.21 -11.79 -32.60
C ARG A 30 14.18 -10.66 -32.29
N GLU A 31 14.40 -9.78 -33.25
CA GLU A 31 14.78 -8.41 -32.90
C GLU A 31 13.74 -7.97 -31.89
N GLU A 32 14.16 -7.73 -30.66
CA GLU A 32 13.35 -7.03 -29.70
C GLU A 32 13.07 -5.67 -30.35
N GLU A 33 11.84 -5.49 -30.84
CA GLU A 33 11.29 -4.16 -31.06
C GLU A 33 11.60 -3.37 -29.78
N PRO A 34 12.16 -2.15 -29.88
CA PRO A 34 12.37 -1.34 -28.70
C PRO A 34 11.01 -1.24 -28.05
N ARG A 35 10.85 -1.85 -26.86
CA ARG A 35 9.61 -1.77 -26.09
C ARG A 35 9.28 -0.30 -26.07
N ALA A 36 8.26 0.10 -26.84
CA ALA A 36 7.74 1.44 -26.78
C ALA A 36 7.53 1.67 -25.29
N ARG A 37 8.29 2.61 -24.73
CA ARG A 37 8.22 2.99 -23.33
C ARG A 37 6.74 3.19 -23.11
N ALA A 38 6.08 2.25 -22.44
CA ALA A 38 4.63 2.21 -22.41
C ALA A 38 4.23 3.61 -21.96
N GLU A 39 3.62 4.39 -22.85
CA GLU A 39 3.30 5.77 -22.55
C GLU A 39 2.54 5.70 -21.23
N ALA A 40 3.14 6.29 -20.19
CA ALA A 40 2.56 6.25 -18.87
C ALA A 40 1.14 6.76 -19.06
N ARG A 41 0.16 5.88 -18.84
CA ARG A 41 -1.24 6.26 -18.93
C ARG A 41 -1.37 7.52 -18.07
N PRO A 42 -1.81 8.67 -18.59
CA PRO A 42 -1.69 9.97 -17.90
C PRO A 42 -2.38 10.04 -16.53
N TRP A 43 -3.10 8.97 -16.16
CA TRP A 43 -3.98 8.86 -15.02
C TRP A 43 -3.53 7.82 -13.98
N VAL A 44 -2.46 7.06 -14.25
CA VAL A 44 -1.91 6.14 -13.24
C VAL A 44 -0.92 6.92 -12.41
N ASP A 45 -1.32 7.27 -11.19
CA ASP A 45 -0.42 7.80 -10.17
C ASP A 45 0.76 6.81 -10.03
N GLU A 46 1.98 7.27 -10.26
CA GLU A 46 3.16 6.41 -10.15
C GLU A 46 3.36 5.89 -8.72
N ASP A 47 2.73 6.52 -7.74
CA ASP A 47 2.70 6.04 -6.35
C ASP A 47 1.74 4.86 -6.14
N LEU A 48 0.81 4.62 -7.07
CA LEU A 48 -0.10 3.46 -7.11
C LEU A 48 0.46 2.27 -7.94
N LYS A 49 1.61 2.43 -8.58
CA LYS A 49 2.33 1.28 -9.15
C LYS A 49 2.79 0.44 -7.97
N ASP A 50 2.27 -0.79 -7.90
CA ASP A 50 2.66 -1.74 -6.87
C ASP A 50 4.18 -1.91 -6.91
N SER A 51 4.82 -1.56 -5.80
CA SER A 51 6.27 -1.62 -5.65
C SER A 51 6.76 -3.06 -5.42
N THR A 52 5.87 -4.06 -5.52
CA THR A 52 6.20 -5.49 -5.49
C THR A 52 6.97 -5.98 -6.72
N ASP A 53 7.11 -5.17 -7.77
CA ASP A 53 8.05 -5.41 -8.86
C ASP A 53 9.50 -5.17 -8.37
N VAL A 54 9.98 -6.05 -7.48
CA VAL A 54 11.37 -6.14 -7.01
C VAL A 54 12.30 -6.69 -8.12
N LEU A 55 11.91 -6.58 -9.40
CA LEU A 55 12.62 -7.19 -10.52
C LEU A 55 13.65 -6.29 -11.21
N GLN A 56 13.91 -5.09 -10.69
CA GLN A 56 15.16 -4.40 -10.99
C GLN A 56 16.11 -4.61 -9.81
N VAL A 57 16.84 -5.71 -9.89
CA VAL A 57 18.07 -5.92 -9.12
C VAL A 57 19.00 -4.76 -9.50
N GLU A 58 19.02 -3.70 -8.68
CA GLU A 58 20.11 -2.73 -8.73
C GLU A 58 21.35 -3.51 -8.27
N GLU A 59 22.31 -3.73 -9.18
CA GLU A 59 23.58 -4.46 -8.95
C GLU A 59 24.41 -3.89 -7.77
N ASP A 60 24.04 -2.72 -7.25
CA ASP A 60 24.71 -2.02 -6.15
C ASP A 60 24.03 -2.16 -4.76
N ALA A 61 22.88 -2.86 -4.65
CA ALA A 61 22.13 -2.95 -3.40
C ALA A 61 22.62 -4.07 -2.44
N ASP A 62 23.49 -4.96 -2.90
CA ASP A 62 23.84 -6.22 -2.22
C ASP A 62 25.31 -6.29 -1.75
N GLU A 63 25.81 -5.28 -1.03
CA GLU A 63 26.82 -5.59 0.00
C GLU A 63 26.07 -6.09 1.24
N TRP A 64 25.78 -7.40 1.22
CA TRP A 64 25.23 -8.20 2.32
C TRP A 64 25.84 -7.74 3.64
N GLN A 65 25.01 -7.14 4.51
CA GLN A 65 25.47 -6.70 5.82
C GLN A 65 25.56 -7.92 6.73
N GLU A 66 26.79 -8.34 7.01
CA GLU A 66 27.14 -9.38 8.00
C GLU A 66 26.60 -9.09 9.43
N SER A 67 26.10 -7.88 9.72
CA SER A 67 25.82 -7.44 11.09
C SER A 67 24.50 -7.91 11.71
N GLU A 68 23.62 -8.57 10.96
CA GLU A 68 22.36 -9.15 11.48
C GLU A 68 22.31 -10.70 11.39
N GLU A 69 23.45 -11.38 11.13
CA GLU A 69 23.45 -12.83 10.86
C GLU A 69 23.06 -13.70 12.07
N GLU A 70 23.20 -13.23 13.31
CA GLU A 70 22.84 -13.98 14.51
C GLU A 70 22.06 -13.12 15.51
N VAL A 71 20.73 -13.10 15.37
CA VAL A 71 19.83 -12.64 16.43
C VAL A 71 19.50 -13.82 17.35
N GLU A 72 19.59 -13.65 18.67
CA GLU A 72 19.25 -14.69 19.63
C GLU A 72 17.75 -15.05 19.54
N HIS A 73 17.44 -16.34 19.45
CA HIS A 73 16.06 -16.83 19.51
C HIS A 73 15.64 -17.08 20.95
N VAL A 74 14.61 -16.38 21.41
CA VAL A 74 14.07 -16.51 22.77
C VAL A 74 12.77 -17.32 22.80
N PRO A 75 12.45 -18.03 23.91
CA PRO A 75 11.17 -18.73 24.04
C PRO A 75 9.97 -17.78 23.94
N PHE A 76 9.01 -18.12 23.07
CA PHE A 76 7.78 -17.35 22.91
C PHE A 76 6.83 -17.58 24.09
N SER A 77 6.42 -16.49 24.76
CA SER A 77 5.43 -16.51 25.83
C SER A 77 4.05 -16.13 25.29
N HIS A 78 3.07 -17.02 25.48
CA HIS A 78 1.71 -16.86 24.94
C HIS A 78 0.64 -16.89 26.03
N THR A 79 -0.25 -15.90 26.03
CA THR A 79 -1.45 -15.88 26.87
C THR A 79 -2.54 -16.73 26.24
N ARG A 80 -2.86 -17.88 26.86
CA ARG A 80 -3.95 -18.76 26.42
C ARG A 80 -5.20 -18.57 27.28
N TYR A 81 -6.36 -18.48 26.62
CA TYR A 81 -7.67 -18.40 27.28
C TYR A 81 -8.43 -19.73 27.17
N PRO A 82 -9.36 -20.06 28.09
CA PRO A 82 -10.31 -21.14 27.92
C PRO A 82 -11.21 -20.91 26.69
N GLU A 83 -11.65 -21.98 26.01
CA GLU A 83 -12.41 -21.89 24.75
C GLU A 83 -13.66 -21.01 24.85
N LYS A 84 -14.42 -21.12 25.95
CA LYS A 84 -15.60 -20.28 26.20
C LYS A 84 -15.24 -18.79 26.25
N GLU A 85 -14.10 -18.46 26.83
CA GLU A 85 -13.60 -17.08 26.86
C GLU A 85 -13.11 -16.62 25.49
N MET A 86 -12.45 -17.50 24.72
CA MET A 86 -12.04 -17.20 23.34
C MET A 86 -13.24 -16.79 22.47
N VAL A 87 -14.33 -17.57 22.52
CA VAL A 87 -15.59 -17.28 21.79
C VAL A 87 -16.19 -15.95 22.23
N ARG A 88 -16.21 -15.67 23.54
CA ARG A 88 -16.74 -14.40 24.06
C ARG A 88 -15.93 -13.21 23.57
N ARG A 89 -14.59 -13.27 23.72
CA ARG A 89 -13.68 -12.17 23.35
C ARG A 89 -13.72 -11.90 21.85
N SER A 90 -13.75 -12.93 21.01
CA SER A 90 -13.83 -12.75 19.56
C SER A 90 -15.15 -12.11 19.12
N GLN A 91 -16.27 -12.48 19.74
CA GLN A 91 -17.58 -11.87 19.49
C GLN A 91 -17.60 -10.39 19.89
N GLU A 92 -17.16 -10.06 21.11
CA GLU A 92 -17.10 -8.67 21.61
C GLU A 92 -16.20 -7.79 20.72
N PHE A 93 -15.06 -8.33 20.28
CA PHE A 93 -14.14 -7.61 19.39
C PHE A 93 -14.73 -7.39 18.00
N TYR A 94 -15.39 -8.40 17.42
CA TYR A 94 -16.13 -8.26 16.18
C TYR A 94 -17.20 -7.17 16.29
N GLU A 95 -18.01 -7.18 17.35
CA GLU A 95 -19.06 -6.18 17.57
C GLU A 95 -18.49 -4.77 17.74
N LEU A 96 -17.35 -4.62 18.41
CA LEU A 96 -16.64 -3.36 18.55
C LEU A 96 -16.17 -2.82 17.19
N LEU A 97 -15.50 -3.64 16.38
CA LEU A 97 -15.02 -3.22 15.05
C LEU A 97 -16.16 -3.03 14.05
N ASN A 98 -17.27 -3.76 14.22
CA ASN A 98 -18.45 -3.61 13.39
C ASN A 98 -19.13 -2.24 13.60
N LYS A 99 -18.98 -1.62 14.78
CA LYS A 99 -19.46 -0.24 15.02
C LYS A 99 -18.64 0.82 14.27
N ARG A 100 -17.40 0.52 13.87
CA ARG A 100 -16.55 1.46 13.13
C ARG A 100 -17.20 1.82 11.79
N ARG A 101 -17.35 3.12 11.54
CA ARG A 101 -17.70 3.70 10.24
C ARG A 101 -16.65 4.74 9.85
N SER A 102 -16.51 5.01 8.56
CA SER A 102 -15.68 6.11 8.10
C SER A 102 -16.47 7.41 8.22
N VAL A 103 -16.05 8.30 9.12
CA VAL A 103 -16.75 9.54 9.45
C VAL A 103 -16.04 10.73 8.80
N ARG A 104 -16.79 11.54 8.05
CA ARG A 104 -16.26 12.70 7.30
C ARG A 104 -16.59 14.05 7.94
N PHE A 105 -17.32 14.04 9.05
CA PHE A 105 -17.68 15.24 9.83
C PHE A 105 -17.08 15.09 11.22
N ILE A 106 -15.96 15.78 11.45
CA ILE A 106 -15.15 15.62 12.65
C ILE A 106 -15.19 16.92 13.46
N SER A 107 -15.43 16.77 14.77
CA SER A 107 -15.44 17.85 15.75
C SER A 107 -14.05 18.46 15.91
N ASN A 108 -13.99 19.75 16.24
CA ASN A 108 -12.75 20.45 16.61
C ASN A 108 -12.36 20.30 18.09
N GLU A 109 -13.14 19.52 18.85
CA GLU A 109 -12.83 19.17 20.23
C GLU A 109 -11.46 18.48 20.33
N ARG A 110 -10.64 18.93 21.29
CA ARG A 110 -9.28 18.41 21.47
C ARG A 110 -9.33 16.95 21.94
N VAL A 111 -8.41 16.15 21.42
CA VAL A 111 -8.16 14.78 21.87
C VAL A 111 -6.90 14.72 22.74
N PRO A 112 -6.84 13.86 23.77
CA PRO A 112 -5.62 13.68 24.56
C PRO A 112 -4.48 13.14 23.69
N MET A 113 -3.30 13.77 23.75
CA MET A 113 -2.15 13.33 22.94
C MET A 113 -1.65 11.95 23.32
N GLU A 114 -1.75 11.57 24.58
CA GLU A 114 -1.42 10.22 25.04
C GLU A 114 -2.25 9.14 24.31
N VAL A 115 -3.51 9.44 23.98
CA VAL A 115 -4.34 8.53 23.18
C VAL A 115 -3.77 8.41 21.76
N ILE A 116 -3.35 9.52 21.14
CA ILE A 116 -2.74 9.51 19.80
C ILE A 116 -1.43 8.71 19.81
N ASP A 117 -0.59 8.92 20.83
CA ASP A 117 0.67 8.18 20.98
C ASP A 117 0.39 6.67 21.14
N ASN A 118 -0.61 6.30 21.95
CA ASN A 118 -0.95 4.90 22.20
C ASN A 118 -1.53 4.19 20.96
N VAL A 119 -2.36 4.85 20.16
CA VAL A 119 -2.87 4.23 18.91
C VAL A 119 -1.77 4.10 17.85
N ILE A 120 -0.80 5.02 17.80
CA ILE A 120 0.36 4.92 16.91
C ILE A 120 1.33 3.82 17.40
N LYS A 121 1.58 3.71 18.70
CA LYS A 121 2.35 2.60 19.29
C LYS A 121 1.71 1.25 18.94
N ALA A 122 0.39 1.15 19.04
CA ALA A 122 -0.34 -0.06 18.61
C ALA A 122 -0.12 -0.34 17.11
N ALA A 123 -0.17 0.67 16.25
CA ALA A 123 0.11 0.50 14.83
C ALA A 123 1.55 0.00 14.57
N GLY A 124 2.53 0.48 15.35
CA GLY A 124 3.92 0.07 15.30
C GLY A 124 4.17 -1.39 15.72
N THR A 125 3.20 -2.09 16.32
CA THR A 125 3.32 -3.53 16.61
C THR A 125 2.98 -4.41 15.41
N ALA A 126 2.74 -3.83 14.23
CA ALA A 126 2.43 -4.59 13.04
C ALA A 126 3.62 -5.48 12.62
N PRO A 127 3.36 -6.64 11.98
CA PRO A 127 4.41 -7.36 11.29
C PRO A 127 4.90 -6.57 10.06
N SER A 128 6.17 -6.77 9.70
CA SER A 128 6.76 -6.21 8.49
C SER A 128 7.71 -7.21 7.84
N GLY A 129 7.84 -7.13 6.51
CA GLY A 129 8.77 -7.98 5.76
C GLY A 129 10.19 -7.80 6.28
N ALA A 130 10.82 -8.90 6.70
CA ALA A 130 12.15 -8.93 7.30
C ALA A 130 12.35 -7.94 8.47
N HIS A 131 11.30 -7.69 9.28
CA HIS A 131 11.36 -6.76 10.42
C HIS A 131 11.85 -5.35 10.04
N THR A 132 11.46 -4.85 8.87
CA THR A 132 11.93 -3.55 8.35
C THR A 132 11.19 -2.34 8.92
N GLU A 133 10.03 -2.53 9.56
CA GLU A 133 9.20 -1.47 10.16
C GLU A 133 9.06 -0.21 9.27
N PRO A 134 8.64 -0.36 8.00
CA PRO A 134 8.87 0.65 6.96
C PRO A 134 7.82 1.78 6.97
N TRP A 135 7.49 2.31 8.14
CA TRP A 135 6.41 3.28 8.35
C TRP A 135 6.89 4.55 9.06
N THR A 136 6.33 5.67 8.64
CA THR A 136 6.42 6.94 9.36
C THR A 136 5.01 7.50 9.56
N PHE A 137 4.64 7.76 10.82
CA PHE A 137 3.37 8.38 11.19
C PHE A 137 3.59 9.88 11.46
N VAL A 138 3.30 10.73 10.47
CA VAL A 138 3.43 12.18 10.62
C VAL A 138 2.17 12.74 11.25
N VAL A 139 2.29 13.26 12.47
CA VAL A 139 1.17 13.82 13.25
C VAL A 139 1.16 15.35 13.10
N VAL A 140 0.09 15.88 12.52
CA VAL A 140 -0.07 17.32 12.28
C VAL A 140 -1.23 17.86 13.12
N LYS A 141 -0.94 18.89 13.92
CA LYS A 141 -1.90 19.57 14.80
C LYS A 141 -1.94 21.08 14.58
N ASP A 142 -0.84 21.62 14.06
CA ASP A 142 -0.69 23.02 13.74
C ASP A 142 -1.76 23.45 12.73
N PRO A 143 -2.63 24.44 13.07
CA PRO A 143 -3.72 24.86 12.19
C PRO A 143 -3.24 25.32 10.82
N ASP A 144 -2.14 26.07 10.75
CA ASP A 144 -1.61 26.60 9.48
C ASP A 144 -1.06 25.47 8.59
N MET A 145 -0.39 24.48 9.17
CA MET A 145 0.03 23.28 8.44
C MET A 145 -1.15 22.45 7.96
N LYS A 146 -2.18 22.25 8.78
CA LYS A 146 -3.41 21.55 8.38
C LYS A 146 -4.12 22.26 7.23
N HIS A 147 -4.19 23.58 7.28
CA HIS A 147 -4.80 24.37 6.22
C HIS A 147 -4.05 24.26 4.90
N ARG A 148 -2.70 24.35 4.93
CA ARG A 148 -1.88 24.12 3.72
C ARG A 148 -2.04 22.70 3.15
N ILE A 149 -2.18 21.69 4.00
CA ILE A 149 -2.50 20.32 3.56
C ILE A 149 -3.86 20.29 2.87
N ARG A 150 -4.87 20.96 3.44
CA ARG A 150 -6.21 21.08 2.86
C ARG A 150 -6.18 21.72 1.48
N GLU A 151 -5.51 22.86 1.33
CA GLU A 151 -5.41 23.57 0.04
C GLU A 151 -4.85 22.68 -1.07
N ILE A 152 -3.74 21.97 -0.79
CA ILE A 152 -3.14 21.01 -1.73
C ILE A 152 -4.15 19.93 -2.12
N ILE A 153 -4.84 19.34 -1.13
CA ILE A 153 -5.75 18.22 -1.37
C ILE A 153 -6.99 18.66 -2.14
N GLU A 154 -7.60 19.79 -1.78
CA GLU A 154 -8.81 20.28 -2.47
C GLU A 154 -8.51 20.66 -3.93
N GLU A 155 -7.35 21.28 -4.20
CA GLU A 155 -6.90 21.59 -5.57
C GLU A 155 -6.73 20.34 -6.43
N GLU A 156 -6.01 19.32 -5.93
CA GLU A 156 -5.79 18.08 -6.68
C GLU A 156 -7.07 17.26 -6.81
N GLU A 157 -7.92 17.24 -5.77
CA GLU A 157 -9.20 16.53 -5.79
C GLU A 157 -10.19 17.17 -6.75
N GLU A 158 -10.21 18.49 -6.90
CA GLU A 158 -11.04 19.15 -7.92
C GLU A 158 -10.66 18.64 -9.32
N ILE A 159 -9.35 18.58 -9.61
CA ILE A 159 -8.86 18.02 -10.87
C ILE A 159 -9.18 16.52 -10.98
N ASN A 160 -9.11 15.79 -9.87
CA ASN A 160 -9.44 14.36 -9.85
C ASN A 160 -10.90 14.11 -10.21
N TYR A 161 -11.84 14.83 -9.58
CA TYR A 161 -13.27 14.69 -9.83
C TYR A 161 -13.67 15.15 -11.24
N LEU A 162 -13.07 16.25 -11.72
CA LEU A 162 -13.44 16.82 -13.02
C LEU A 162 -12.80 16.09 -14.20
N LYS A 163 -11.61 15.49 -14.00
CA LYS A 163 -10.81 14.95 -15.11
C LYS A 163 -10.23 13.56 -14.81
N ARG A 164 -9.52 13.36 -13.68
CA ARG A 164 -8.64 12.17 -13.52
C ARG A 164 -9.30 10.86 -13.15
N MET A 165 -10.34 10.88 -12.33
CA MET A 165 -11.02 9.65 -11.90
C MET A 165 -11.88 9.04 -13.02
N GLY A 166 -12.25 9.84 -14.03
CA GLY A 166 -13.14 9.45 -15.11
C GLY A 166 -14.59 9.20 -14.66
N PRO A 167 -15.54 9.06 -15.60
CA PRO A 167 -16.97 9.05 -15.28
C PRO A 167 -17.43 7.88 -14.39
N ARG A 168 -16.79 6.70 -14.54
CA ARG A 168 -17.15 5.48 -13.81
C ARG A 168 -16.86 5.63 -12.32
N TRP A 169 -15.63 6.00 -11.98
CA TRP A 169 -15.22 6.16 -10.58
C TRP A 169 -16.03 7.28 -9.90
N VAL A 170 -16.22 8.43 -10.57
CA VAL A 170 -17.07 9.52 -10.05
C VAL A 170 -18.50 9.02 -9.77
N THR A 171 -19.05 8.17 -10.64
CA THR A 171 -20.38 7.57 -10.44
C THR A 171 -20.41 6.64 -9.23
N ASP A 172 -19.38 5.80 -9.04
CA ASP A 172 -19.28 4.88 -7.90
C ASP A 172 -19.21 5.64 -6.55
N LEU A 173 -18.68 6.87 -6.56
CA LEU A 173 -18.58 7.74 -5.38
C LEU A 173 -19.90 8.45 -5.02
N LYS A 174 -20.88 8.54 -5.92
CA LYS A 174 -22.14 9.29 -5.68
C LYS A 174 -22.86 8.85 -4.40
N LYS A 175 -22.88 7.54 -4.11
CA LYS A 175 -23.49 6.98 -2.88
C LYS A 175 -22.83 7.46 -1.59
N LEU A 176 -21.57 7.90 -1.67
CA LEU A 176 -20.80 8.42 -0.53
C LEU A 176 -21.00 9.93 -0.35
N ARG A 177 -21.57 10.61 -1.35
CA ARG A 177 -21.76 12.08 -1.40
C ARG A 177 -20.47 12.85 -1.13
N THR A 178 -19.34 12.31 -1.58
CA THR A 178 -18.04 12.97 -1.49
C THR A 178 -17.85 13.94 -2.67
N ASN A 179 -17.16 15.03 -2.41
CA ASN A 179 -16.69 16.00 -3.40
C ASN A 179 -15.23 16.36 -3.09
N TRP A 180 -14.70 17.39 -3.74
CA TRP A 180 -13.33 17.87 -3.52
C TRP A 180 -13.16 18.68 -2.24
N ILE A 181 -14.23 19.19 -1.61
CA ILE A 181 -14.17 19.99 -0.38
C ILE A 181 -13.95 19.08 0.83
N LYS A 182 -12.88 19.32 1.59
CA LYS A 182 -12.41 18.48 2.71
C LYS A 182 -12.29 19.28 4.01
N GLU A 183 -13.39 19.89 4.45
CA GLU A 183 -13.45 20.70 5.68
C GLU A 183 -12.86 20.00 6.92
N TYR A 184 -13.02 18.67 7.02
CA TYR A 184 -12.46 17.87 8.11
C TYR A 184 -10.93 17.94 8.25
N LEU A 185 -10.21 18.40 7.22
CA LEU A 185 -8.76 18.62 7.30
C LEU A 185 -8.41 19.81 8.20
N ASP A 186 -9.28 20.82 8.26
CA ASP A 186 -9.14 21.94 9.19
C ASP A 186 -9.78 21.64 10.55
N THR A 187 -10.98 21.05 10.56
CA THR A 187 -11.73 20.89 11.82
C THR A 187 -11.15 19.80 12.71
N ALA A 188 -10.67 18.67 12.16
CA ALA A 188 -10.13 17.60 12.98
C ALA A 188 -8.94 18.10 13.81
N PRO A 189 -8.87 17.83 15.12
CA PRO A 189 -7.79 18.31 15.98
C PRO A 189 -6.42 17.73 15.59
N VAL A 190 -6.39 16.58 14.92
CA VAL A 190 -5.18 15.85 14.53
C VAL A 190 -5.34 15.29 13.12
N LEU A 191 -4.33 15.44 12.28
CA LEU A 191 -4.15 14.65 11.07
C LEU A 191 -3.00 13.67 11.29
N ILE A 192 -3.17 12.41 10.88
CA ILE A 192 -2.11 11.40 10.84
C ILE A 192 -1.89 11.06 9.36
N LEU A 193 -0.74 11.46 8.83
CA LEU A 193 -0.31 11.08 7.49
C LEU A 193 0.64 9.89 7.62
N ILE A 194 0.26 8.76 7.04
CA ILE A 194 1.05 7.53 7.08
C ILE A 194 1.85 7.42 5.80
N PHE A 195 3.17 7.48 5.94
CA PHE A 195 4.12 7.29 4.85
C PHE A 195 4.69 5.87 4.89
N LYS A 196 4.75 5.22 3.73
CA LYS A 196 5.58 4.02 3.54
C LYS A 196 7.00 4.46 3.19
N GLN A 197 7.98 3.85 3.82
CA GLN A 197 9.39 3.97 3.45
C GLN A 197 9.67 2.93 2.36
N VAL A 198 9.86 3.37 1.11
CA VAL A 198 10.09 2.48 -0.03
C VAL A 198 11.43 1.74 0.06
N HIS A 199 12.37 2.31 0.79
CA HIS A 199 13.62 1.72 1.25
C HIS A 199 14.05 2.44 2.53
N GLY A 200 14.95 1.84 3.31
CA GLY A 200 15.55 2.42 4.50
C GLY A 200 17.02 2.74 4.32
N PHE A 201 17.65 3.14 5.40
CA PHE A 201 19.09 3.32 5.50
C PHE A 201 19.59 2.58 6.73
N ALA A 202 20.65 1.79 6.59
CA ALA A 202 21.36 1.20 7.70
C ALA A 202 22.19 2.26 8.45
N ALA A 203 22.71 1.91 9.63
CA ALA A 203 23.51 2.83 10.45
C ALA A 203 24.76 3.39 9.73
N ASN A 204 25.28 2.65 8.75
CA ASN A 204 26.41 3.06 7.90
C ASN A 204 25.99 3.94 6.70
N GLY A 205 24.71 4.32 6.59
CA GLY A 205 24.16 5.14 5.51
C GLY A 205 23.85 4.39 4.21
N LYS A 206 24.12 3.09 4.12
CA LYS A 206 23.77 2.29 2.93
C LYS A 206 22.26 2.04 2.87
N LYS A 207 21.74 1.97 1.64
CA LYS A 207 20.34 1.66 1.35
C LYS A 207 20.00 0.25 1.87
N LYS A 208 18.90 0.12 2.63
CA LYS A 208 18.32 -1.16 3.10
C LYS A 208 17.01 -1.41 2.37
N ILE A 209 16.82 -2.62 1.84
CA ILE A 209 15.60 -2.99 1.13
C ILE A 209 14.45 -3.18 2.13
N HIS A 210 13.29 -2.61 1.81
CA HIS A 210 12.05 -2.81 2.58
C HIS A 210 11.08 -3.70 1.81
N TYR A 211 11.13 -5.00 2.06
CA TYR A 211 10.30 -6.00 1.39
C TYR A 211 8.81 -5.83 1.75
N TYR A 212 7.95 -5.85 0.73
CA TYR A 212 6.49 -5.72 0.90
C TYR A 212 6.08 -4.52 1.76
N ASN A 213 6.78 -3.37 1.61
CA ASN A 213 6.58 -2.19 2.44
C ASN A 213 5.12 -1.68 2.42
N GLU A 214 4.47 -1.64 1.26
CA GLU A 214 3.08 -1.19 1.14
C GLU A 214 2.11 -2.10 1.90
N ILE A 215 2.28 -3.42 1.81
CA ILE A 215 1.47 -4.39 2.54
C ILE A 215 1.72 -4.24 4.04
N SER A 216 2.99 -4.14 4.45
CA SER A 216 3.39 -3.98 5.86
C SER A 216 2.77 -2.72 6.47
N VAL A 217 2.87 -1.57 5.80
CA VAL A 217 2.30 -0.31 6.27
C VAL A 217 0.75 -0.35 6.23
N SER A 218 0.15 -1.03 5.26
CA SER A 218 -1.31 -1.21 5.21
C SER A 218 -1.83 -2.06 6.38
N ILE A 219 -1.09 -3.07 6.82
CA ILE A 219 -1.40 -3.85 8.03
C ILE A 219 -1.32 -2.94 9.28
N ALA A 220 -0.26 -2.12 9.39
CA ALA A 220 -0.13 -1.15 10.46
C ALA A 220 -1.30 -0.15 10.49
N CYS A 221 -1.76 0.32 9.33
CA CYS A 221 -2.98 1.14 9.22
C CYS A 221 -4.24 0.39 9.69
N GLY A 222 -4.36 -0.91 9.42
CA GLY A 222 -5.45 -1.74 9.93
C GLY A 222 -5.48 -1.78 11.47
N ILE A 223 -4.32 -1.96 12.09
CA ILE A 223 -4.18 -1.92 13.56
C ILE A 223 -4.48 -0.52 14.10
N LEU A 224 -3.98 0.54 13.45
CA LEU A 224 -4.27 1.93 13.81
C LEU A 224 -5.78 2.21 13.82
N LEU A 225 -6.51 1.76 12.79
CA LEU A 225 -7.97 1.92 12.69
C LEU A 225 -8.70 1.16 13.80
N ALA A 226 -8.24 -0.03 14.17
CA ALA A 226 -8.79 -0.79 15.29
C ALA A 226 -8.52 -0.09 16.63
N ALA A 227 -7.31 0.44 16.83
CA ALA A 227 -6.91 1.16 18.03
C ALA A 227 -7.71 2.46 18.21
N LEU A 228 -7.93 3.22 17.13
CA LEU A 228 -8.78 4.42 17.13
C LEU A 228 -10.22 4.09 17.54
N GLN A 229 -10.81 3.04 16.95
CA GLN A 229 -12.16 2.59 17.30
C GLN A 229 -12.23 2.18 18.78
N ASN A 230 -11.23 1.45 19.27
CA ASN A 230 -11.15 1.03 20.67
C ASN A 230 -11.05 2.22 21.63
N ALA A 231 -10.32 3.28 21.24
CA ALA A 231 -10.18 4.50 22.02
C ALA A 231 -11.39 5.46 21.94
N GLY A 232 -12.43 5.12 21.19
CA GLY A 232 -13.62 5.96 21.01
C GLY A 232 -13.43 7.15 20.06
N LEU A 233 -12.41 7.11 19.20
CA LEU A 233 -12.16 8.11 18.18
C LEU A 233 -12.67 7.65 16.80
N VAL A 234 -12.95 8.61 15.92
CA VAL A 234 -13.37 8.35 14.55
C VAL A 234 -12.38 8.93 13.55
N THR A 235 -12.42 8.37 12.35
CA THR A 235 -11.65 8.85 11.20
C THR A 235 -12.29 8.41 9.89
N VAL A 236 -11.73 8.86 8.77
CA VAL A 236 -11.97 8.34 7.43
C VAL A 236 -10.62 8.06 6.78
N THR A 237 -10.43 6.84 6.27
CA THR A 237 -9.27 6.52 5.44
C THR A 237 -9.37 7.28 4.12
N THR A 238 -8.39 8.14 3.84
CA THR A 238 -8.29 8.87 2.58
C THR A 238 -6.97 8.57 1.88
N THR A 239 -7.04 8.50 0.55
CA THR A 239 -5.89 8.33 -0.35
C THR A 239 -5.91 9.50 -1.33
N PRO A 240 -5.37 10.67 -0.94
CA PRO A 240 -5.46 11.88 -1.75
C PRO A 240 -4.57 11.72 -3.00
N LEU A 241 -5.18 11.19 -4.07
CA LEU A 241 -4.52 10.83 -5.33
C LEU A 241 -3.74 12.02 -5.89
N ASN A 242 -2.50 11.79 -6.34
CA ASN A 242 -1.57 12.80 -6.85
C ASN A 242 -1.11 13.88 -5.85
N CYS A 243 -1.51 13.81 -4.57
CA CYS A 243 -1.05 14.77 -3.56
C CYS A 243 0.28 14.37 -2.91
N GLY A 244 0.68 13.10 -3.04
CA GLY A 244 1.83 12.49 -2.37
C GLY A 244 3.12 13.34 -2.45
N PRO A 245 3.59 13.71 -3.66
CA PRO A 245 4.82 14.50 -3.80
C PRO A 245 4.76 15.88 -3.13
N ARG A 246 3.66 16.62 -3.28
CA ARG A 246 3.48 17.95 -2.69
C ARG A 246 3.38 17.88 -1.17
N LEU A 247 2.65 16.91 -0.64
CA LEU A 247 2.51 16.70 0.80
C LEU A 247 3.83 16.23 1.44
N ARG A 248 4.60 15.39 0.74
CA ARG A 248 5.94 14.96 1.17
C ARG A 248 6.88 16.16 1.33
N VAL A 249 6.92 17.05 0.34
CA VAL A 249 7.76 18.26 0.37
C VAL A 249 7.27 19.24 1.45
N LEU A 250 5.95 19.46 1.56
CA LEU A 250 5.37 20.34 2.57
C LEU A 250 5.74 19.91 4.01
N LEU A 251 5.78 18.60 4.25
CA LEU A 251 6.04 18.00 5.56
C LEU A 251 7.52 17.64 5.78
N ASP A 252 8.41 18.11 4.91
CA ASP A 252 9.85 17.86 4.96
C ASP A 252 10.19 16.36 5.13
N ARG A 253 9.51 15.52 4.33
CA ARG A 253 9.72 14.07 4.33
C ARG A 253 10.75 13.68 3.26
N PRO A 254 11.65 12.74 3.57
CA PRO A 254 12.72 12.36 2.67
C PRO A 254 12.17 11.67 1.41
N ALA A 255 12.97 11.64 0.34
CA ALA A 255 12.52 11.12 -0.96
C ALA A 255 12.19 9.61 -0.96
N ASN A 256 12.68 8.86 0.03
CA ASN A 256 12.35 7.45 0.23
C ASN A 256 10.99 7.22 0.92
N GLU A 257 10.28 8.28 1.31
CA GLU A 257 8.94 8.17 1.89
C GLU A 257 7.86 8.56 0.89
N LYS A 258 6.84 7.72 0.76
CA LYS A 258 5.65 7.98 -0.07
C LYS A 258 4.39 7.95 0.80
N LEU A 259 3.52 8.94 0.62
CA LEU A 259 2.25 9.00 1.34
C LEU A 259 1.39 7.80 0.94
N LEU A 260 0.95 7.02 1.92
CA LEU A 260 0.04 5.89 1.70
C LEU A 260 -1.40 6.27 2.06
N MET A 261 -1.62 6.86 3.24
CA MET A 261 -2.94 7.26 3.73
C MET A 261 -2.88 8.55 4.53
N LEU A 262 -3.97 9.30 4.52
CA LEU A 262 -4.21 10.41 5.44
C LEU A 262 -5.46 10.12 6.27
N LEU A 263 -5.32 10.23 7.58
CA LEU A 263 -6.38 10.03 8.58
C LEU A 263 -6.64 11.33 9.36
N PRO A 264 -7.77 12.02 9.15
CA PRO A 264 -8.22 13.06 10.07
C PRO A 264 -8.83 12.38 11.31
N VAL A 265 -8.38 12.74 12.51
CA VAL A 265 -8.71 12.04 13.75
C VAL A 265 -9.33 13.01 14.75
N GLY A 266 -10.44 12.59 15.35
CA GLY A 266 -11.14 13.34 16.39
C GLY A 266 -12.43 12.65 16.82
N TYR A 267 -13.27 13.39 17.54
CA TYR A 267 -14.64 12.97 17.83
C TYR A 267 -15.55 13.24 16.62
N PRO A 268 -16.64 12.47 16.42
CA PRO A 268 -17.63 12.80 15.41
C PRO A 268 -18.30 14.14 15.73
N SER A 269 -18.61 14.94 14.71
CA SER A 269 -19.51 16.08 14.88
C SER A 269 -20.89 15.62 15.38
N LYS A 270 -21.61 16.47 16.12
CA LYS A 270 -22.98 16.16 16.60
C LYS A 270 -23.95 15.85 15.46
N GLU A 271 -23.71 16.42 14.29
CA GLU A 271 -24.53 16.23 13.08
C GLU A 271 -23.88 15.25 12.09
N ALA A 272 -22.85 14.50 12.51
CA ALA A 272 -22.16 13.58 11.63
C ALA A 272 -23.11 12.52 11.06
N THR A 273 -23.18 12.44 9.74
CA THR A 273 -23.90 11.38 9.03
C THR A 273 -22.93 10.41 8.38
N VAL A 274 -23.40 9.20 8.15
CA VAL A 274 -22.70 8.16 7.37
C VAL A 274 -23.67 7.60 6.33
N PRO A 275 -23.19 7.18 5.16
CA PRO A 275 -24.07 6.51 4.20
C PRO A 275 -24.57 5.19 4.80
N ASP A 276 -25.83 4.83 4.55
CA ASP A 276 -26.40 3.57 5.05
C ASP A 276 -25.94 2.41 4.15
N LEU A 277 -24.74 1.88 4.43
CA LEU A 277 -24.10 0.84 3.64
C LEU A 277 -24.01 -0.45 4.47
N PRO A 278 -24.58 -1.56 3.99
CA PRO A 278 -24.39 -2.85 4.63
C PRO A 278 -22.97 -3.39 4.37
N ARG A 279 -22.46 -4.19 5.31
CA ARG A 279 -21.30 -5.06 5.06
C ARG A 279 -21.79 -6.38 4.45
N LYS A 280 -20.92 -7.04 3.71
CA LYS A 280 -21.18 -8.41 3.23
C LYS A 280 -21.36 -9.37 4.42
N PRO A 281 -22.31 -10.32 4.35
CA PRO A 281 -22.41 -11.41 5.33
C PRO A 281 -21.21 -12.37 5.25
N LEU A 282 -21.04 -13.20 6.28
CA LEU A 282 -19.87 -14.07 6.45
C LEU A 282 -19.68 -15.05 5.29
N ASP A 283 -20.77 -15.65 4.80
CA ASP A 283 -20.81 -16.59 3.69
C ASP A 283 -20.37 -15.99 2.35
N GLN A 284 -20.34 -14.66 2.22
CA GLN A 284 -19.82 -13.95 1.04
C GLN A 284 -18.34 -13.57 1.15
N ILE A 285 -17.70 -13.81 2.29
CA ILE A 285 -16.30 -13.42 2.55
C ILE A 285 -15.43 -14.57 3.09
N MET A 286 -16.04 -15.69 3.51
CA MET A 286 -15.35 -16.87 4.02
C MET A 286 -15.66 -18.08 3.15
N VAL A 287 -14.61 -18.77 2.70
CA VAL A 287 -14.69 -20.04 1.97
C VAL A 287 -13.98 -21.10 2.80
N THR A 288 -14.68 -22.19 3.11
CA THR A 288 -14.08 -23.41 3.69
C THR A 288 -13.85 -24.39 2.55
N VAL A 289 -12.60 -24.77 2.32
CA VAL A 289 -12.16 -25.74 1.30
C VAL A 289 -11.76 -27.04 1.98
#